data_AF-A0A498KSI3-F1
#
_entry.id   AF-A0A498KSI3-F1
#
_cell.length_a   1.000
_cell.length_b   1.000
_cell.length_c   1.000
_cell.angle_alpha   90.00
_cell.angle_beta   90.00
_cell.angle_gamma   90.00
#
_symmetry.space_group_name_H-M   'P 1'
#
loop_
_entity.id
_entity.type
_entity.pdbx_description
1 polymer ?
#
loop_
_entity_poly.entity_id
_entity_poly.type
_entity_poly.pdbx_seq_one_letter_code
_entity_poly.pdbx_strand_id
1 'polypeptide(L)'
;MVGPVSNDERASFTRRLKIGFVVLVGISSGLITLQGNPSPVVLAGAVVGGLVLGALLTRFAIPSADGFRDQEVPDSLSETEGHLERRFESEDRDERRTEQRNR
;
A
#
# COMPACT_ATOMS: atom_id res chain seq x y z
N MET A 1 2.84 -20.71 4.60
CA MET A 1 2.33 -19.32 4.50
C MET A 1 3.34 -18.50 3.73
N VAL A 2 2.93 -17.76 2.71
CA VAL A 2 3.83 -16.79 2.05
C VAL A 2 3.99 -15.59 2.98
N GLY A 3 5.24 -15.16 3.21
CA GLY A 3 5.52 -13.98 4.02
C GLY A 3 5.00 -12.71 3.33
N PRO A 4 4.67 -11.66 4.10
CA PRO A 4 4.23 -10.39 3.53
C PRO A 4 5.32 -9.83 2.59
N VAL A 5 4.94 -9.56 1.34
CA VAL A 5 5.83 -8.91 0.35
C VAL A 5 6.31 -7.58 0.92
N SER A 6 7.62 -7.37 0.90
CA SER A 6 8.27 -6.17 1.43
C SER A 6 7.72 -4.90 0.77
N ASN A 7 7.65 -3.81 1.55
CA ASN A 7 7.12 -2.53 1.05
C ASN A 7 7.92 -1.98 -0.14
N ASP A 8 9.23 -2.21 -0.16
CA ASP A 8 10.12 -1.76 -1.24
C ASP A 8 9.86 -2.53 -2.53
N GLU A 9 9.66 -3.84 -2.43
CA GLU A 9 9.33 -4.69 -3.58
C GLU A 9 7.98 -4.29 -4.17
N ARG A 10 6.97 -4.06 -3.32
CA ARG A 10 5.66 -3.53 -3.74
C ARG A 10 5.79 -2.19 -4.45
N ALA A 11 6.52 -1.23 -3.86
CA ALA A 11 6.67 0.11 -4.43
C ALA A 11 7.37 0.07 -5.81
N SER A 12 8.41 -0.76 -5.94
CA SER A 12 9.13 -0.91 -7.21
C SER A 12 8.25 -1.54 -8.30
N PHE A 13 7.46 -2.56 -7.95
CA PHE A 13 6.53 -3.21 -8.86
C PHE A 13 5.41 -2.27 -9.30
N THR A 14 4.78 -1.58 -8.35
CA THR A 14 3.75 -0.57 -8.63
C THR A 14 4.28 0.54 -9.52
N ARG A 15 5.52 1.00 -9.32
CA ARG A 15 6.15 2.00 -10.18
C ARG A 15 6.34 1.50 -11.61
N ARG A 16 6.85 0.27 -11.79
CA ARG A 16 7.00 -0.35 -13.12
C ARG A 16 5.65 -0.53 -13.81
N LEU A 17 4.63 -0.95 -13.08
CA LEU A 17 3.27 -1.11 -13.60
C LEU A 17 2.66 0.21 -14.04
N LYS A 18 2.82 1.28 -13.24
CA LYS A 18 2.41 2.65 -13.62
C LYS A 18 3.06 3.06 -14.94
N ILE A 19 4.38 2.94 -15.04
CA ILE A 19 5.13 3.32 -16.25
C ILE A 19 4.65 2.51 -17.46
N GLY A 20 4.54 1.18 -17.32
CA GLY A 20 4.07 0.30 -18.39
C GLY A 20 2.67 0.67 -18.87
N PHE A 21 1.75 0.97 -17.96
CA PHE A 21 0.40 1.40 -18.31
C PHE A 21 0.38 2.73 -19.07
N VAL A 22 1.13 3.75 -18.61
CA VAL A 22 1.20 5.05 -19.30
C VAL A 22 1.75 4.89 -20.72
N VAL A 23 2.84 4.12 -20.87
CA VAL A 23 3.44 3.85 -22.19
C VAL A 23 2.46 3.11 -23.09
N LEU A 24 1.76 2.10 -22.58
CA LEU A 24 0.76 1.34 -23.34
C LEU A 24 -0.35 2.25 -23.87
N VAL A 25 -0.87 3.16 -23.04
CA VAL A 25 -1.91 4.12 -23.42
C VAL A 25 -1.40 5.07 -24.50
N GLY A 26 -0.19 5.63 -24.34
CA GLY A 26 0.42 6.54 -25.31
C GLY A 26 0.71 5.89 -26.68
N ILE A 27 1.20 4.64 -26.68
CA ILE A 27 1.41 3.88 -27.93
C ILE A 27 0.06 3.56 -28.57
N SER A 28 -0.93 3.14 -27.78
CA SER A 28 -2.27 2.80 -28.27
C SER A 28 -2.96 3.99 -28.94
N SER A 29 -2.93 5.18 -28.31
CA SER A 29 -3.50 6.39 -28.91
C SER A 29 -2.79 6.79 -30.21
N GLY A 30 -1.46 6.62 -30.29
CA GLY A 30 -0.72 6.83 -31.53
C GLY A 30 -1.14 5.86 -32.63
N LEU A 31 -1.21 4.56 -32.31
CA LEU A 31 -1.60 3.51 -33.26
C LEU A 31 -3.06 3.68 -33.75
N ILE A 32 -3.99 4.08 -32.87
CA ILE A 32 -5.38 4.34 -33.26
C ILE A 32 -5.44 5.53 -34.24
N THR A 33 -4.64 6.55 -33.99
CA THR A 33 -4.61 7.78 -34.79
C THR A 33 -4.04 7.53 -36.17
N LEU A 34 -3.05 6.63 -36.29
CA LEU A 34 -2.41 6.28 -37.55
C LEU A 34 -3.40 5.69 -38.59
N GLN A 35 -4.49 5.09 -38.14
CA GLN A 35 -5.54 4.55 -39.02
C GLN A 35 -6.24 5.64 -39.85
N GLY A 36 -6.21 6.90 -39.39
CA GLY A 36 -6.85 8.03 -40.06
C GLY A 36 -5.97 8.77 -41.08
N ASN A 37 -4.79 8.25 -41.42
CA ASN A 37 -3.76 8.94 -42.21
C ASN A 37 -3.47 10.38 -41.68
N PRO A 38 -3.10 10.50 -40.39
CA PRO A 38 -2.95 11.78 -39.72
C PRO A 38 -1.71 12.52 -40.22
N SER A 39 -1.71 13.85 -40.09
CA SER A 39 -0.47 14.60 -40.21
C SER A 39 0.51 14.22 -39.08
N PRO A 40 1.84 14.35 -39.26
CA PRO A 40 2.83 14.03 -38.23
C PRO A 40 2.59 14.78 -36.90
N VAL A 41 2.10 16.02 -37.00
CA VAL A 41 1.76 16.86 -35.83
C VAL A 41 0.59 16.27 -35.04
N VAL A 42 -0.44 15.78 -35.73
CA VAL A 42 -1.61 15.17 -35.09
C VAL A 42 -1.22 13.85 -34.42
N LEU A 43 -0.38 13.04 -35.06
CA LEU A 43 0.14 11.80 -34.47
C LEU A 43 0.93 12.08 -33.19
N ALA A 44 1.85 13.06 -33.22
CA ALA A 44 2.60 13.46 -32.03
C ALA A 44 1.67 13.96 -30.91
N GLY A 45 0.67 14.77 -31.27
CA GLY A 45 -0.36 15.24 -30.33
C GLY A 45 -1.16 14.10 -29.71
N ALA A 46 -1.52 13.07 -30.47
CA ALA A 46 -2.25 11.91 -29.97
C ALA A 46 -1.41 11.06 -29.01
N VAL A 47 -0.12 10.87 -29.29
CA VAL A 47 0.80 10.15 -28.39
C VAL A 47 0.98 10.95 -27.10
N VAL A 48 1.25 12.25 -27.18
CA VAL A 48 1.39 13.13 -26.01
C VAL A 48 0.09 13.16 -25.20
N GLY A 49 -1.06 13.29 -25.86
CA GLY A 49 -2.37 13.24 -25.20
C GLY A 49 -2.62 11.90 -24.51
N GLY A 50 -2.26 10.79 -25.13
CA GLY A 50 -2.35 9.46 -24.54
C GLY A 50 -1.42 9.28 -23.32
N LEU A 51 -0.20 9.79 -23.38
CA LEU A 51 0.73 9.79 -22.24
C LEU A 51 0.20 10.63 -21.08
N VAL A 52 -0.31 11.83 -21.35
CA VAL A 52 -0.92 12.71 -20.34
C VAL A 52 -2.13 12.03 -19.70
N LEU A 53 -3.01 11.44 -20.52
CA LEU A 53 -4.16 10.70 -20.04
C LEU A 53 -3.76 9.47 -19.22
N GLY A 54 -2.78 8.69 -19.68
CA GLY A 54 -2.25 7.54 -18.94
C GLY A 54 -1.64 7.94 -17.59
N ALA A 55 -0.90 9.06 -17.54
CA ALA A 55 -0.38 9.61 -16.30
C ALA A 55 -1.50 10.06 -15.35
N LEU A 56 -2.54 10.70 -15.88
CA LEU A 56 -3.70 11.10 -15.10
C LEU A 56 -4.44 9.89 -14.53
N LEU A 57 -4.67 8.86 -15.35
CA LEU A 57 -5.33 7.63 -14.93
C LEU A 57 -4.54 6.93 -13.82
N THR A 58 -3.21 6.81 -13.95
CA THR A 58 -2.37 6.17 -12.92
C THR A 58 -2.27 6.99 -11.63
N ARG A 59 -2.40 8.32 -11.70
CA ARG A 59 -2.49 9.22 -10.54
C ARG A 59 -3.76 8.97 -9.71
N PHE A 60 -4.88 8.68 -10.37
CA PHE A 60 -6.17 8.40 -9.72
C PHE A 60 -6.33 6.92 -9.31
N ALA A 61 -5.97 5.99 -10.20
CA ALA A 61 -6.20 4.56 -9.99
C ALA A 61 -5.25 3.94 -8.95
N ILE A 62 -4.06 4.52 -8.77
CA ILE A 62 -3.09 4.04 -7.78
C ILE A 62 -2.67 5.22 -6.90
N PRO A 63 -3.44 5.51 -5.84
CA PRO A 63 -3.05 6.45 -4.81
C PRO A 63 -1.67 6.06 -4.28
N SER A 64 -0.76 7.01 -4.16
CA SER A 64 0.51 6.76 -3.49
C SER A 64 0.21 6.26 -2.08
N ALA A 65 0.84 5.17 -1.67
CA ALA A 65 0.67 4.51 -0.38
C ALA A 65 1.08 5.39 0.83
N ASP A 66 1.42 6.66 0.58
CA ASP A 66 1.75 7.67 1.58
C ASP A 66 0.59 7.84 2.57
N GLY A 67 -0.66 7.67 2.14
CA GLY A 67 -1.84 7.75 3.02
C GLY A 67 -2.09 6.52 3.91
N PHE A 68 -1.35 5.42 3.76
CA PHE A 68 -1.49 4.23 4.61
C PHE A 68 -0.42 4.12 5.70
N ARG A 69 0.55 5.04 5.73
CA ARG A 69 1.58 5.09 6.78
C ARG A 69 1.14 5.80 8.05
N ASP A 70 0.04 6.54 8.02
CA ASP A 70 -0.53 7.26 9.17
C ASP A 70 -1.63 6.47 9.88
N GLN A 71 -1.77 5.16 9.62
CA GLN A 71 -2.39 4.27 10.60
C GLN A 71 -1.30 3.91 11.61
N GLU A 72 -0.94 4.89 12.43
CA GLU A 72 -0.39 4.63 13.76
C GLU A 72 -1.30 3.58 14.37
N VAL A 73 -0.76 2.36 14.56
CA VAL A 73 -1.39 1.38 15.43
C VAL A 73 -1.57 2.11 16.75
N PRO A 74 -2.81 2.41 17.19
CA PRO A 74 -2.97 3.22 18.38
C PRO A 74 -2.28 2.46 19.53
N ASP A 75 -1.39 3.16 20.24
CA ASP A 75 -0.63 2.68 21.41
C ASP A 75 -1.54 2.06 22.52
N SER A 76 -2.86 2.08 22.34
CA SER A 76 -3.81 1.38 23.21
C SER A 76 -3.74 -0.16 23.12
N LEU A 77 -3.15 -0.73 22.07
CA LEU A 77 -3.04 -2.21 21.94
C LEU A 77 -1.82 -2.79 22.68
N SER A 78 -0.78 -2.01 22.94
CA SER A 78 0.39 -2.42 23.73
C SER A 78 0.14 -2.34 25.25
N GLU A 79 -0.76 -1.46 25.71
CA GLU A 79 -1.17 -1.40 27.13
C GLU A 79 -2.04 -2.59 27.57
N THR A 80 -2.78 -3.22 26.66
CA THR A 80 -3.70 -4.31 27.01
C THR A 80 -2.96 -5.62 27.34
N GLU A 81 -1.84 -5.91 26.68
CA GLU A 81 -1.03 -7.10 26.99
C GLU A 81 -0.31 -6.97 28.35
N GLY A 82 0.22 -5.78 28.68
CA GLY A 82 0.89 -5.54 29.96
C GLY A 82 -0.04 -5.53 31.19
N HIS A 83 -1.35 -5.43 30.99
CA HIS A 83 -2.34 -5.44 32.07
C HIS A 83 -2.85 -6.85 32.40
N LEU A 84 -2.77 -7.79 31.44
CA LEU A 84 -3.12 -9.19 31.65
C LEU A 84 -2.00 -9.91 32.42
N GLU A 85 -0.73 -9.66 32.08
CA GLU A 85 0.41 -10.30 32.74
C GLU A 85 0.49 -9.92 34.24
N ARG A 86 0.23 -8.65 34.58
CA ARG A 86 0.14 -8.20 35.98
C ARG A 86 -1.03 -8.82 36.76
N ARG A 87 -2.12 -9.18 36.08
CA ARG A 87 -3.28 -9.81 36.73
C ARG A 87 -2.97 -11.27 37.08
N PHE A 88 -2.36 -12.02 36.17
CA PHE A 88 -1.94 -13.40 36.44
C PHE A 88 -0.89 -13.48 37.56
N GLU A 89 0.08 -12.56 37.60
CA GLU A 89 1.09 -12.55 38.66
C GLU A 89 0.51 -12.20 40.05
N SER A 90 -0.58 -11.42 40.10
CA SER A 90 -1.27 -11.10 41.35
C SER A 90 -2.07 -12.27 41.93
N GLU A 91 -2.69 -13.11 41.11
CA GLU A 91 -3.45 -14.29 41.57
C GLU A 91 -2.53 -15.35 42.20
N ASP A 92 -1.38 -15.61 41.57
CA ASP A 92 -0.41 -16.61 42.04
C ASP A 92 0.27 -16.20 43.37
N ARG A 93 0.40 -14.89 43.61
CA ARG A 93 0.95 -14.35 44.87
C ARG A 93 -0.04 -14.50 46.03
N ASP A 94 -1.33 -14.32 45.77
CA ASP A 94 -2.36 -14.41 46.80
C ASP A 94 -2.63 -15.87 47.23
N GLU A 95 -2.52 -16.84 46.32
CA GLU A 95 -2.59 -18.27 46.68
C GLU A 95 -1.47 -18.68 47.65
N ARG A 96 -0.22 -18.30 47.37
CA ARG A 96 0.90 -18.62 48.29
C ARG A 96 0.78 -17.96 49.66
N ARG A 97 0.21 -16.76 49.71
CA ARG A 97 -0.02 -16.05 50.98
C ARG A 97 -1.08 -16.74 51.82
N THR A 98 -2.09 -17.30 51.17
CA THR A 98 -3.20 -18.00 51.82
C THR A 98 -2.75 -19.36 52.33
N GLU A 99 -1.88 -20.04 51.60
CA GLU A 99 -1.32 -21.35 52.00
C GLU A 99 -0.35 -21.25 53.19
N GLN A 100 0.48 -20.19 53.25
CA GLN A 100 1.36 -19.96 54.40
C GLN A 100 0.62 -19.55 55.69
N ARG A 101 -0.58 -18.97 55.57
CA ARG A 101 -1.38 -18.56 56.74
C ARG A 101 -2.12 -19.74 57.41
N ASN A 102 -2.24 -20.87 56.72
CA ASN A 102 -3.00 -22.04 57.18
C ASN A 102 -2.10 -23.23 57.58
N ARG A 103 -0.79 -22.99 57.73
CA ARG A 103 0.18 -23.87 58.41
C ARG A 103 0.61 -23.25 59.72
#